data_AF-A0AA38C6L8-F1
#
_entry.id   AF-A0AA38C6L8-F1
#
_cell.length_a   1.000
_cell.length_b   1.000
_cell.length_c   1.000
_cell.angle_alpha   90.00
_cell.angle_beta   90.00
_cell.angle_gamma   90.00
#
_symmetry.space_group_name_H-M   'P 1'
#
loop_
_entity.id
_entity.type
_entity.pdbx_description
1 polymer ?
#
loop_
_entity_poly.entity_id
_entity_poly.type
_entity_poly.pdbx_seq_one_letter_code
_entity_poly.pdbx_strand_id
1 'polypeptide(L)'
;MIWLFLSKYLKVLTIAPCDAAEPWQLGSQDAARLGIKDSWGGWSITGETVSNPGRAGRYGSLFPNGEVTCMSEEDLCLLRSSLKAPSPYLKAAGLFPSFDILALYSRLHPEYTFYSVLEQFVEKAKLSSNYFLSDCEDIMNAAAVIEDLPLGLQERYIFCISPVDIKDNISAQGLIQFAEAYAKKGRVHLQEIFTPETLRIPKTHNALIELESIHKVLDLYVWLGFHFEESFPDREVASSQKALCG
;
A
#
# COMPACT_ATOMS: atom_id res chain seq x y z
N MET A 1 -40.92 15.49 29.54
CA MET A 1 -40.58 14.37 30.44
C MET A 1 -39.73 13.30 29.70
N ILE A 2 -38.69 13.72 28.96
CA ILE A 2 -37.74 12.82 28.25
C ILE A 2 -36.27 13.27 28.45
N TRP A 3 -36.03 14.47 28.98
CA TRP A 3 -34.69 15.01 29.25
C TRP A 3 -34.08 14.62 30.60
N LEU A 4 -34.76 13.82 31.42
CA LEU A 4 -34.28 13.39 32.75
C LEU A 4 -33.73 11.96 32.80
N PHE A 5 -33.70 11.22 31.67
CA PHE A 5 -33.25 9.82 31.65
C PHE A 5 -31.78 9.63 31.19
N LEU A 6 -31.16 10.64 30.57
CA LEU A 6 -29.77 10.57 30.10
C LEU A 6 -28.73 11.18 31.06
N SER A 7 -29.16 11.71 32.21
CA SER A 7 -28.25 12.25 33.24
C SER A 7 -27.78 11.23 34.28
N LYS A 8 -28.24 9.97 34.22
CA LYS A 8 -27.91 8.93 35.23
C LYS A 8 -26.88 7.89 34.77
N TYR A 9 -26.43 7.93 33.51
CA TYR A 9 -25.48 6.96 32.96
C TYR A 9 -24.11 7.55 32.58
N LEU A 10 -23.89 8.86 32.71
CA LEU A 10 -22.53 9.41 32.78
C LEU A 10 -21.98 9.19 34.21
N LYS A 11 -21.71 7.93 34.56
CA LYS A 11 -20.65 7.69 35.53
C LYS A 11 -19.36 8.03 34.80
N VAL A 12 -18.79 9.18 35.14
CA VAL A 12 -17.35 9.42 35.01
C VAL A 12 -16.70 8.26 35.77
N LEU A 13 -16.33 7.24 35.01
CA LEU A 13 -15.68 6.03 35.49
C LEU A 13 -14.28 6.45 35.92
N THR A 14 -14.16 6.92 37.17
CA THR A 14 -12.92 6.82 37.93
C THR A 14 -12.63 5.34 38.11
N ILE A 15 -12.03 4.74 37.08
CA ILE A 15 -11.51 3.37 37.10
C ILE A 15 -10.17 3.42 37.81
N ALA A 16 -9.95 2.43 38.67
CA ALA A 16 -8.76 2.20 39.46
C ALA A 16 -7.46 2.41 38.64
N PRO A 17 -6.35 2.81 39.29
CA PRO A 17 -5.05 2.88 38.64
C PRO A 17 -4.76 1.54 37.98
N CYS A 18 -4.58 1.56 36.66
CA CYS A 18 -4.00 0.43 35.96
C CYS A 18 -2.54 0.39 36.42
N ASP A 19 -2.22 -0.58 37.27
CA ASP A 19 -0.86 -0.75 37.79
C ASP A 19 0.13 -0.68 36.63
N ALA A 20 1.18 0.12 36.82
CA ALA A 20 2.23 0.36 35.86
C ALA A 20 2.98 -0.96 35.61
N ALA A 21 2.45 -1.77 34.71
CA ALA A 21 3.12 -2.94 34.22
C ALA A 21 4.29 -2.50 33.33
N GLU A 22 5.42 -3.16 33.51
CA GLU A 22 6.71 -2.95 32.85
C GLU A 22 6.60 -2.78 31.31
N PRO A 23 7.61 -2.22 30.62
CA PRO A 23 7.53 -1.97 29.18
C PRO A 23 7.35 -3.28 28.42
N TRP A 24 6.09 -3.63 28.14
CA TRP A 24 5.73 -4.82 27.40
C TRP A 24 6.26 -4.67 25.98
N GLN A 25 7.20 -5.54 25.60
CA GLN A 25 7.33 -5.92 24.20
C GLN A 25 6.01 -6.57 23.82
N LEU A 26 5.21 -5.87 22.99
CA LEU A 26 3.89 -6.32 22.57
C LEU A 26 4.04 -7.72 21.95
N GLY A 27 3.43 -8.73 22.57
CA GLY A 27 3.41 -10.08 22.01
C GLY A 27 2.57 -10.09 20.72
N SER A 28 2.97 -10.89 19.73
CA SER A 28 2.31 -10.97 18.42
C SER A 28 0.79 -11.24 18.50
N GLN A 29 0.31 -11.88 19.58
CA GLN A 29 -1.13 -12.10 19.80
C GLN A 29 -1.92 -10.84 20.20
N ASP A 30 -1.32 -9.91 20.94
CA ASP A 30 -1.97 -8.68 21.39
C ASP A 30 -1.96 -7.61 20.27
N ALA A 31 -0.93 -7.64 19.42
CA ALA A 31 -0.87 -6.83 18.20
C ALA A 31 -2.02 -7.19 17.24
N ALA A 32 -2.20 -8.48 16.95
CA ALA A 32 -3.23 -8.96 16.04
C ALA A 32 -4.66 -8.61 16.48
N ARG A 33 -4.94 -8.57 17.80
CA ARG A 33 -6.27 -8.22 18.36
C ARG A 33 -6.66 -6.76 18.12
N LEU A 34 -5.70 -5.86 18.05
CA LEU A 34 -5.91 -4.45 17.72
C LEU A 34 -5.93 -4.18 16.20
N GLY A 35 -5.90 -5.24 15.36
CA GLY A 35 -5.86 -5.11 13.91
C GLY A 35 -4.48 -4.73 13.36
N ILE A 36 -3.42 -4.91 14.14
CA ILE A 36 -2.03 -4.62 13.75
C ILE A 36 -1.51 -5.84 12.98
N LYS A 37 -1.19 -5.67 11.68
CA LYS A 37 -0.53 -6.70 10.88
C LYS A 37 0.99 -6.55 11.04
N ASP A 38 1.65 -7.60 11.55
CA ASP A 38 3.09 -7.68 11.81
C ASP A 38 4.00 -7.65 10.56
N SER A 39 3.54 -7.13 9.40
CA SER A 39 4.20 -7.39 8.11
C SER A 39 4.99 -6.24 7.52
N TRP A 40 5.31 -5.17 8.26
CA TRP A 40 6.17 -4.11 7.73
C TRP A 40 7.21 -3.69 8.76
N GLY A 41 8.48 -3.88 8.41
CA GLY A 41 9.64 -3.60 9.25
C GLY A 41 9.54 -2.28 10.00
N GLY A 42 9.30 -2.38 11.31
CA GLY A 42 9.59 -1.31 12.26
C GLY A 42 8.62 -0.12 12.31
N TRP A 43 7.37 -0.24 11.85
CA TRP A 43 6.37 0.76 12.22
C TRP A 43 6.08 0.63 13.72
N SER A 44 6.52 1.63 14.48
CA SER A 44 6.19 1.72 15.89
C SER A 44 4.68 1.90 16.05
N ILE A 45 4.04 0.93 16.70
CA ILE A 45 2.63 0.89 17.13
C ILE A 45 2.07 2.25 17.61
N THR A 46 2.92 3.13 18.15
CA THR A 46 2.60 4.49 18.59
C THR A 46 2.18 5.44 17.47
N GLY A 47 2.71 5.28 16.25
CA GLY A 47 2.41 6.19 15.13
C GLY A 47 0.98 6.06 14.61
N GLU A 48 0.55 4.81 14.36
CA GLU A 48 -0.81 4.52 13.91
C GLU A 48 -1.85 4.77 15.01
N THR A 49 -1.53 4.39 16.25
CA THR A 49 -2.38 4.62 17.42
C THR A 49 -2.54 6.10 17.77
N VAL A 50 -1.65 6.99 17.32
CA VAL A 50 -1.84 8.45 17.42
C VAL A 50 -2.57 9.01 16.19
N SER A 51 -2.23 8.54 14.99
CA SER A 51 -2.76 9.05 13.71
C SER A 51 -4.26 8.81 13.55
N ASN A 52 -4.74 7.59 13.83
CA ASN A 52 -6.16 7.27 13.62
C ASN A 52 -7.08 8.01 14.61
N PRO A 53 -6.76 8.08 15.90
CA PRO A 53 -7.50 8.91 16.86
C PRO A 53 -7.45 10.41 16.58
N GLY A 54 -6.35 10.92 16.04
CA GLY A 54 -6.22 12.32 15.60
C GLY A 54 -7.17 12.73 14.47
N ARG A 55 -7.92 11.79 13.89
CA ARG A 55 -9.00 12.08 12.94
C ARG A 55 -10.28 12.57 13.62
N ALA A 56 -10.46 12.31 14.91
CA ALA A 56 -11.55 12.88 15.71
C ALA A 56 -11.15 14.29 16.20
N GLY A 57 -12.09 15.24 16.22
CA GLY A 57 -11.79 16.59 16.71
C GLY A 57 -11.06 17.50 15.72
N ARG A 58 -11.17 17.26 14.40
CA ARG A 58 -10.48 18.08 13.39
C ARG A 58 -10.88 19.55 13.53
N TYR A 59 -9.90 20.44 13.41
CA TYR A 59 -10.13 21.88 13.42
C TYR A 59 -11.18 22.27 12.35
N GLY A 60 -12.18 23.06 12.75
CA GLY A 60 -13.28 23.47 11.89
C GLY A 60 -14.43 22.46 11.75
N SER A 61 -14.37 21.30 12.42
CA SER A 61 -15.51 20.38 12.50
C SER A 61 -16.55 20.85 13.52
N LEU A 62 -17.77 20.31 13.42
CA LEU A 62 -18.85 20.54 14.38
C LEU A 62 -18.49 20.10 15.81
N PHE A 63 -17.53 19.19 15.95
CA PHE A 63 -17.11 18.60 17.22
C PHE A 63 -15.61 18.87 17.42
N PRO A 64 -15.22 19.96 18.08
CA PRO A 64 -13.81 20.34 18.24
C PRO A 64 -13.03 19.43 19.21
N ASN A 65 -13.73 18.68 20.06
CA ASN A 65 -13.12 17.71 20.98
C ASN A 65 -13.21 16.30 20.37
N GLY A 66 -12.06 15.64 20.22
CA GLY A 66 -11.98 14.25 19.77
C GLY A 66 -12.06 13.26 20.94
N GLU A 67 -12.85 12.21 20.78
CA GLU A 67 -12.95 11.09 21.71
C GLU A 67 -12.55 9.79 21.03
N VAL A 68 -11.98 8.85 21.79
CA VAL A 68 -11.35 7.64 21.27
C VAL A 68 -11.60 6.50 22.25
N THR A 69 -12.03 5.35 21.74
CA THR A 69 -12.32 4.15 22.54
C THR A 69 -12.06 2.90 21.70
N CYS A 70 -11.99 1.74 22.37
CA CYS A 70 -11.95 0.41 21.74
C CYS A 70 -13.36 -0.21 21.71
N MET A 71 -13.54 -1.24 20.89
CA MET A 71 -14.77 -2.05 20.88
C MET A 71 -14.86 -2.99 22.08
N SER A 72 -13.72 -3.57 22.50
CA SER A 72 -13.61 -4.37 23.72
C SER A 72 -13.09 -3.51 24.88
N GLU A 73 -13.63 -3.73 26.08
CA GLU A 73 -13.18 -3.04 27.30
C GLU A 73 -11.76 -3.45 27.69
N GLU A 74 -11.38 -4.71 27.42
CA GLU A 74 -10.06 -5.27 27.74
C GLU A 74 -8.92 -4.51 27.05
N ASP A 75 -9.18 -3.95 25.87
CA ASP A 75 -8.20 -3.23 25.05
C ASP A 75 -8.00 -1.77 25.48
N LEU A 76 -8.89 -1.22 26.32
CA LEU A 76 -8.85 0.21 26.70
C LEU A 76 -7.58 0.57 27.47
N CYS A 77 -7.09 -0.34 28.31
CA CYS A 77 -5.86 -0.14 29.05
C CYS A 77 -4.67 -0.03 28.10
N LEU A 78 -4.60 -0.93 27.12
CA LEU A 78 -3.56 -0.94 26.09
C LEU A 78 -3.62 0.35 25.25
N LEU A 79 -4.80 0.72 24.73
CA LEU A 79 -4.98 1.96 23.97
C LEU A 79 -4.48 3.20 24.74
N ARG A 80 -4.88 3.34 26.02
CA ARG A 80 -4.47 4.48 26.86
C ARG A 80 -2.96 4.51 27.08
N SER A 81 -2.33 3.35 27.28
CA SER A 81 -0.88 3.27 27.45
C SER A 81 -0.13 3.64 26.17
N SER A 82 -0.60 3.14 25.01
CA SER A 82 -0.01 3.41 23.69
C SER A 82 -0.12 4.89 23.30
N LEU A 83 -1.27 5.53 23.56
CA LEU A 83 -1.47 6.97 23.29
C LEU A 83 -0.57 7.88 24.13
N LYS A 84 -0.17 7.44 25.32
CA LYS A 84 0.72 8.20 26.21
C LYS A 84 2.20 7.93 25.94
N ALA A 85 2.52 6.85 25.24
CA ALA A 85 3.89 6.50 24.95
C ALA A 85 4.53 7.52 23.99
N PRO A 86 5.77 7.96 24.24
CA PRO A 86 6.47 8.86 23.33
C PRO A 86 6.75 8.16 22.00
N SER A 87 6.63 8.89 20.89
CA SER A 87 6.99 8.36 19.58
C SER A 87 8.49 8.05 19.53
N PRO A 88 8.90 6.85 19.07
CA PRO A 88 10.31 6.52 18.96
C PRO A 88 10.98 7.31 17.85
N TYR A 89 12.28 7.56 18.01
CA TYR A 89 13.09 8.19 16.98
C TYR A 89 13.36 7.22 15.81
N LEU A 90 13.26 7.74 14.59
CA LEU A 90 13.63 7.01 13.38
C LEU A 90 15.15 6.77 13.38
N LYS A 91 15.55 5.50 13.25
CA LYS A 91 16.97 5.09 13.33
C LYS A 91 17.68 5.05 11.98
N ALA A 92 16.93 4.80 10.92
CA ALA A 92 17.47 4.62 9.58
C ALA A 92 16.44 5.02 8.51
N ALA A 93 16.92 5.30 7.31
CA ALA A 93 16.09 5.58 6.14
C ALA A 93 16.14 4.44 5.12
N GLY A 94 14.99 4.13 4.51
CA GLY A 94 14.89 3.14 3.44
C GLY A 94 15.48 3.67 2.14
N LEU A 95 16.31 2.87 1.48
CA LEU A 95 16.83 3.13 0.15
C LEU A 95 16.23 2.14 -0.85
N PHE A 96 15.87 2.63 -2.02
CA PHE A 96 15.37 1.80 -3.12
C PHE A 96 16.40 1.79 -4.26
N PRO A 97 16.61 0.65 -4.95
CA PRO A 97 17.54 0.58 -6.07
C PRO A 97 17.09 1.52 -7.21
N SER A 98 17.94 2.47 -7.59
CA SER A 98 17.67 3.33 -8.75
C SER A 98 18.01 2.62 -10.05
N PHE A 99 17.34 3.03 -11.14
CA PHE A 99 17.61 2.50 -12.47
C PHE A 99 19.10 2.60 -12.85
N ASP A 100 19.75 3.74 -12.58
CA ASP A 100 21.15 3.96 -12.97
C ASP A 100 22.11 2.94 -12.33
N ILE A 101 21.87 2.61 -11.05
CA ILE A 101 22.68 1.64 -10.32
C ILE A 101 22.46 0.24 -10.88
N LEU A 102 21.19 -0.14 -11.11
CA LEU A 102 20.85 -1.43 -11.70
C LEU A 102 21.36 -1.58 -13.14
N ALA A 103 21.31 -0.50 -13.92
CA ALA A 103 21.83 -0.46 -15.28
C ALA A 103 23.35 -0.61 -15.32
N LEU A 104 24.06 0.03 -14.38
CA LEU A 104 25.50 -0.17 -14.23
C LEU A 104 25.82 -1.62 -13.83
N TYR A 105 25.09 -2.17 -12.86
CA TYR A 105 25.29 -3.55 -12.38
C TYR A 105 25.03 -4.58 -13.49
N SER A 106 23.95 -4.41 -14.26
CA SER A 106 23.63 -5.26 -15.42
C SER A 106 24.72 -5.21 -16.49
N ARG A 107 25.36 -4.06 -16.72
CA ARG A 107 26.48 -3.96 -17.67
C ARG A 107 27.73 -4.72 -17.21
N LEU A 108 27.95 -4.81 -15.90
CA LEU A 108 29.07 -5.59 -15.32
C LEU A 108 28.79 -7.09 -15.37
N HIS A 109 27.52 -7.49 -15.46
CA HIS A 109 27.04 -8.87 -15.46
C HIS A 109 26.08 -9.13 -16.62
N PRO A 110 26.56 -9.13 -17.88
CA PRO A 110 25.71 -9.31 -19.05
C PRO A 110 25.01 -10.68 -19.11
N GLU A 111 25.48 -11.66 -18.33
CA GLU A 111 24.88 -12.97 -18.17
C GLU A 111 23.63 -12.99 -17.28
N TYR A 112 23.41 -11.93 -16.48
CA TYR A 112 22.27 -11.87 -15.56
C TYR A 112 21.03 -11.28 -16.22
N THR A 113 19.89 -11.92 -15.93
CA THR A 113 18.58 -11.36 -16.23
C THR A 113 18.25 -10.19 -15.30
N PHE A 114 17.23 -9.41 -15.62
CA PHE A 114 16.84 -8.29 -14.77
C PHE A 114 16.42 -8.72 -13.36
N TYR A 115 15.71 -9.85 -13.24
CA TYR A 115 15.38 -10.45 -11.95
C TYR A 115 16.64 -10.82 -11.15
N SER A 116 17.58 -11.52 -11.80
CA SER A 116 18.86 -11.92 -11.18
C SER A 116 19.69 -10.70 -10.75
N VAL A 117 19.67 -9.61 -11.52
CA VAL A 117 20.31 -8.34 -11.15
C VAL A 117 19.69 -7.77 -9.88
N LEU A 118 18.37 -7.73 -9.77
CA LEU A 118 17.67 -7.26 -8.57
C LEU A 118 17.97 -8.12 -7.35
N GLU A 119 17.85 -9.45 -7.49
CA GLU A 119 18.10 -10.41 -6.41
C GLU A 119 19.53 -10.25 -5.87
N GLN A 120 20.52 -10.29 -6.77
CA GLN A 120 21.92 -10.16 -6.40
C GLN A 120 22.27 -8.78 -5.85
N PHE A 121 21.60 -7.72 -6.32
CA PHE A 121 21.77 -6.39 -5.77
C PHE A 121 21.26 -6.32 -4.33
N VAL A 122 20.07 -6.84 -4.05
CA VAL A 122 19.48 -6.86 -2.71
C VAL A 122 20.33 -7.69 -1.75
N GLU A 123 20.83 -8.83 -2.20
CA GLU A 123 21.69 -9.71 -1.38
C GLU A 123 23.05 -9.07 -1.06
N LYS A 124 23.67 -8.38 -2.02
CA LYS A 124 25.06 -7.91 -1.90
C LYS A 124 25.20 -6.43 -1.52
N ALA A 125 24.11 -5.67 -1.51
CA ALA A 125 24.15 -4.25 -1.19
C ALA A 125 24.71 -4.02 0.22
N LYS A 126 25.77 -3.22 0.31
CA LYS A 126 26.37 -2.79 1.58
C LYS A 126 25.95 -1.35 1.86
N LEU A 127 25.20 -1.17 2.94
CA LEU A 127 24.72 0.14 3.38
C LEU A 127 25.41 0.57 4.68
N SER A 128 25.47 1.87 4.92
CA SER A 128 25.89 2.38 6.23
C SER A 128 24.79 2.20 7.27
N SER A 129 25.13 2.26 8.56
CA SER A 129 24.22 1.94 9.67
C SER A 129 22.92 2.74 9.72
N ASN A 130 22.87 3.89 9.03
CA ASN A 130 21.72 4.79 9.01
C ASN A 130 20.77 4.50 7.83
N TYR A 131 21.01 3.44 7.06
CA TYR A 131 20.17 3.07 5.92
C TYR A 131 19.90 1.57 5.90
N PHE A 132 18.77 1.22 5.30
CA PHE A 132 18.40 -0.16 4.99
C PHE A 132 17.81 -0.21 3.58
N LEU A 133 17.83 -1.36 2.93
CA LEU A 133 17.10 -1.52 1.67
C LEU A 133 15.61 -1.65 1.96
N SER A 134 14.83 -0.82 1.28
CA SER A 134 13.37 -0.95 1.27
C SER A 134 12.95 -2.29 0.68
N ASP A 135 11.73 -2.71 1.01
CA ASP A 135 11.15 -3.93 0.46
C ASP A 135 11.13 -3.87 -1.08
N CYS A 136 11.67 -4.93 -1.68
CA CYS A 136 11.79 -5.12 -3.12
C CYS A 136 11.01 -6.37 -3.58
N GLU A 137 10.17 -6.98 -2.73
CA GLU A 137 9.39 -8.16 -3.10
C GLU A 137 8.49 -7.88 -4.31
N ASP A 138 7.80 -6.73 -4.32
CA ASP A 138 6.88 -6.37 -5.40
C ASP A 138 7.59 -6.18 -6.76
N ILE A 139 8.72 -5.45 -6.80
CA ILE A 139 9.50 -5.27 -8.04
C ILE A 139 10.07 -6.61 -8.54
N MET A 140 10.47 -7.50 -7.63
CA MET A 140 10.99 -8.82 -7.97
C MET A 140 9.89 -9.72 -8.52
N ASN A 141 8.70 -9.72 -7.90
CA ASN A 141 7.54 -10.46 -8.40
C ASN A 141 7.12 -9.98 -9.79
N ALA A 142 7.06 -8.66 -10.00
CA ALA A 142 6.78 -8.10 -11.33
C ALA A 142 7.85 -8.48 -12.36
N ALA A 143 9.13 -8.42 -11.97
CA ALA A 143 10.25 -8.80 -12.83
C ALA A 143 10.20 -10.26 -13.27
N ALA A 144 9.85 -11.18 -12.37
CA ALA A 144 9.69 -12.60 -12.67
C ALA A 144 8.56 -12.85 -13.68
N VAL A 145 7.48 -12.08 -13.61
CA VAL A 145 6.31 -12.23 -14.50
C VAL A 145 6.60 -11.75 -15.92
N ILE A 146 7.43 -10.72 -16.11
CA ILE A 146 7.70 -10.11 -17.42
C ILE A 146 9.09 -10.48 -17.99
N GLU A 147 9.81 -11.39 -17.35
CA GLU A 147 11.21 -11.72 -17.65
C GLU A 147 11.43 -12.17 -19.10
N ASP A 148 10.55 -13.05 -19.58
CA ASP A 148 10.60 -13.65 -20.92
C ASP A 148 10.24 -12.67 -22.06
N LEU A 149 9.75 -11.47 -21.73
CA LEU A 149 9.35 -10.49 -22.74
C LEU A 149 10.58 -9.76 -23.32
N PRO A 150 10.60 -9.49 -24.64
CA PRO A 150 11.72 -8.84 -25.33
C PRO A 150 11.72 -7.32 -25.12
N LEU A 151 11.80 -6.90 -23.85
CA LEU A 151 11.83 -5.50 -23.44
C LEU A 151 13.28 -5.02 -23.25
N GLY A 152 13.52 -3.72 -23.39
CA GLY A 152 14.74 -3.06 -22.96
C GLY A 152 14.86 -3.00 -21.44
N LEU A 153 16.07 -2.78 -20.92
CA LEU A 153 16.31 -2.75 -19.47
C LEU A 153 15.53 -1.62 -18.77
N GLN A 154 15.49 -0.43 -19.37
CA GLN A 154 14.74 0.72 -18.85
C GLN A 154 13.23 0.44 -18.82
N GLU A 155 12.73 -0.18 -19.88
CA GLU A 155 11.31 -0.53 -20.00
C GLU A 155 10.93 -1.55 -18.93
N ARG A 156 11.73 -2.63 -18.78
CA ARG A 156 11.55 -3.60 -17.70
C ARG A 156 11.51 -2.94 -16.34
N TYR A 157 12.46 -2.05 -16.04
CA TYR A 157 12.49 -1.33 -14.77
C TYR A 157 11.20 -0.55 -14.52
N ILE A 158 10.73 0.23 -15.51
CA ILE A 158 9.49 1.02 -15.41
C ILE A 158 8.28 0.11 -15.18
N PHE A 159 8.13 -0.98 -15.93
CA PHE A 159 7.04 -1.94 -15.72
C PHE A 159 7.09 -2.57 -14.32
N CYS A 160 8.28 -2.89 -13.81
CA CYS A 160 8.42 -3.55 -12.50
C CYS A 160 8.18 -2.60 -11.31
N ILE A 161 8.48 -1.30 -11.44
CA ILE A 161 8.17 -0.31 -10.39
C ILE A 161 6.73 0.22 -10.47
N SER A 162 5.95 -0.23 -11.46
CA SER A 162 4.56 0.18 -11.61
C SER A 162 3.72 -0.29 -10.40
N PRO A 163 2.68 0.46 -10.00
CA PRO A 163 1.89 0.16 -8.83
C PRO A 163 0.89 -0.99 -9.11
N VAL A 164 1.41 -2.21 -9.26
CA VAL A 164 0.61 -3.41 -9.52
C VAL A 164 0.69 -4.38 -8.35
N ASP A 165 -0.47 -4.89 -7.94
CA ASP A 165 -0.56 -5.98 -6.97
C ASP A 165 -0.51 -7.32 -7.71
N ILE A 166 0.66 -7.97 -7.73
CA ILE A 166 0.85 -9.26 -8.40
C ILE A 166 0.03 -10.39 -7.74
N LYS A 167 -0.44 -10.21 -6.49
CA LYS A 167 -1.27 -11.20 -5.79
C LYS A 167 -2.72 -11.18 -6.29
N ASP A 168 -3.16 -10.08 -6.87
CA ASP A 168 -4.45 -9.98 -7.54
C ASP A 168 -4.34 -10.48 -8.99
N ASN A 169 -5.02 -11.59 -9.30
CA ASN A 169 -4.95 -12.23 -10.61
C ASN A 169 -5.33 -11.29 -11.76
N ILE A 170 -6.33 -10.43 -11.57
CA ILE A 170 -6.79 -9.50 -12.62
C ILE A 170 -5.72 -8.43 -12.87
N SER A 171 -5.17 -7.83 -11.82
CA SER A 171 -4.08 -6.85 -11.91
C SER A 171 -2.82 -7.43 -12.53
N ALA A 172 -2.39 -8.63 -12.10
CA ALA A 172 -1.24 -9.32 -12.67
C ALA A 172 -1.42 -9.64 -14.16
N GLN A 173 -2.61 -10.10 -14.57
CA GLN A 173 -2.92 -10.32 -15.98
C GLN A 173 -2.94 -9.02 -16.77
N GLY A 174 -3.44 -7.92 -16.20
CA GLY A 174 -3.37 -6.59 -16.81
C GLY A 174 -1.94 -6.17 -17.12
N LEU A 175 -1.02 -6.33 -16.17
CA LEU A 175 0.40 -6.04 -16.37
C LEU A 175 1.00 -6.86 -17.51
N ILE A 176 0.79 -8.19 -17.51
CA ILE A 176 1.32 -9.09 -18.55
C ILE A 176 0.79 -8.66 -19.92
N GLN A 177 -0.51 -8.41 -20.04
CA GLN A 177 -1.12 -8.02 -21.31
C GLN A 177 -0.58 -6.69 -21.83
N PHE A 178 -0.40 -5.69 -20.96
CA PHE A 178 0.18 -4.41 -21.35
C PHE A 178 1.65 -4.55 -21.75
N ALA A 179 2.46 -5.28 -20.98
CA ALA A 179 3.85 -5.53 -21.27
C ALA A 179 4.04 -6.32 -22.58
N GLU A 180 3.23 -7.34 -22.82
CA GLU A 180 3.23 -8.11 -24.07
C GLU A 180 2.83 -7.27 -25.28
N ALA A 181 1.74 -6.49 -25.16
CA ALA A 181 1.27 -5.63 -26.23
C ALA A 181 2.32 -4.58 -26.58
N TYR A 182 2.97 -3.99 -25.56
CA TYR A 182 4.07 -3.06 -25.72
C TYR A 182 5.26 -3.73 -26.42
N ALA A 183 5.70 -4.91 -25.94
CA ALA A 183 6.83 -5.64 -26.51
C ALA A 183 6.62 -6.04 -27.99
N LYS A 184 5.38 -6.40 -28.36
CA LYS A 184 5.04 -6.86 -29.72
C LYS A 184 4.79 -5.72 -30.71
N LYS A 185 4.11 -4.65 -30.29
CA LYS A 185 3.58 -3.61 -31.18
C LYS A 185 4.14 -2.21 -30.92
N GLY A 186 4.80 -2.01 -29.78
CA GLY A 186 5.25 -0.69 -29.30
C GLY A 186 4.10 0.26 -28.94
N ARG A 187 2.84 -0.18 -29.03
CA ARG A 187 1.63 0.58 -28.69
C ARG A 187 0.58 -0.31 -28.05
N VAL A 188 -0.02 0.19 -26.98
CA VAL A 188 -1.03 -0.49 -26.15
C VAL A 188 -2.27 0.36 -26.15
N HIS A 189 -3.27 -0.04 -26.92
CA HIS A 189 -4.57 0.60 -26.89
C HIS A 189 -5.42 0.04 -25.76
N LEU A 190 -6.11 0.92 -25.04
CA LEU A 190 -7.07 0.50 -24.04
C LEU A 190 -8.35 0.06 -24.75
N GLN A 191 -8.78 -1.18 -24.52
CA GLN A 191 -10.13 -1.58 -24.90
C GLN A 191 -11.11 -0.98 -23.89
N GLU A 192 -12.19 -0.35 -24.37
CA GLU A 192 -13.22 0.17 -23.48
C GLU A 192 -13.90 -1.00 -22.73
N ILE A 193 -13.63 -1.11 -21.43
CA ILE A 193 -14.18 -2.16 -20.57
C ILE A 193 -15.56 -1.71 -20.07
N PHE A 194 -15.67 -0.43 -19.71
CA PHE A 194 -16.90 0.17 -19.24
C PHE A 194 -17.42 1.20 -20.23
N THR A 195 -18.65 1.01 -20.66
CA THR A 195 -19.49 2.08 -21.19
C THR A 195 -20.51 2.45 -20.11
N PRO A 196 -21.08 3.67 -20.12
CA PRO A 196 -22.11 4.07 -19.15
C PRO A 196 -23.31 3.10 -19.08
N GLU A 197 -23.52 2.32 -20.14
CA GLU A 197 -24.60 1.34 -20.27
C GLU A 197 -24.22 -0.05 -19.71
N THR A 198 -22.92 -0.39 -19.67
CA THR A 198 -22.44 -1.70 -19.20
C THR A 198 -22.01 -1.71 -17.74
N LEU A 199 -21.73 -0.54 -17.15
CA LEU A 199 -21.35 -0.44 -15.74
C LEU A 199 -22.54 -0.81 -14.84
N ARG A 200 -22.42 -1.95 -14.15
CA ARG A 200 -23.41 -2.44 -13.20
C ARG A 200 -22.93 -2.18 -11.78
N ILE A 201 -23.79 -1.56 -10.96
CA ILE A 201 -23.55 -1.41 -9.53
C ILE A 201 -23.37 -2.81 -8.91
N PRO A 202 -22.23 -3.10 -8.27
CA PRO A 202 -21.98 -4.42 -7.69
C PRO A 202 -22.99 -4.70 -6.59
N LYS A 203 -23.64 -5.87 -6.66
CA LYS A 203 -24.65 -6.30 -5.68
C LYS A 203 -24.10 -7.32 -4.66
N THR A 204 -22.89 -7.80 -4.89
CA THR A 204 -22.22 -8.82 -4.06
C THR A 204 -20.81 -8.37 -3.74
N HIS A 205 -20.25 -8.86 -2.64
CA HIS A 205 -18.88 -8.56 -2.24
C HIS A 205 -17.87 -8.96 -3.32
N ASN A 206 -18.04 -10.13 -3.96
CA ASN A 206 -17.16 -10.58 -5.03
C ASN A 206 -17.20 -9.66 -6.26
N ALA A 207 -18.38 -9.15 -6.62
CA ALA A 207 -18.51 -8.20 -7.73
C ALA A 207 -17.84 -6.85 -7.42
N LEU A 208 -17.79 -6.46 -6.14
CA LEU A 208 -17.05 -5.27 -5.70
C LEU A 208 -15.54 -5.49 -5.81
N ILE A 209 -15.03 -6.63 -5.34
CA ILE A 209 -13.60 -6.99 -5.47
C ILE A 209 -13.18 -6.98 -6.94
N GLU A 210 -13.99 -7.57 -7.82
CA GLU A 210 -13.70 -7.56 -9.26
C GLU A 210 -13.64 -6.14 -9.83
N LEU A 211 -14.57 -5.26 -9.45
CA LEU A 211 -14.57 -3.86 -9.86
C LEU A 211 -13.34 -3.10 -9.33
N GLU A 212 -12.94 -3.35 -8.08
CA GLU A 212 -11.72 -2.79 -7.49
C GLU A 212 -10.47 -3.24 -8.25
N SER A 213 -10.38 -4.51 -8.64
CA SER A 213 -9.27 -5.01 -9.44
C SER A 213 -9.22 -4.36 -10.84
N ILE A 214 -10.37 -4.17 -11.50
CA ILE A 214 -10.40 -3.46 -12.79
C ILE A 214 -9.96 -1.99 -12.62
N HIS A 215 -10.38 -1.33 -11.54
CA HIS A 215 -9.93 0.02 -11.21
C HIS A 215 -8.40 0.09 -11.09
N LYS A 216 -7.77 -0.88 -10.41
CA LYS A 216 -6.30 -0.98 -10.31
C LYS A 216 -5.64 -1.15 -11.69
N VAL A 217 -6.22 -1.95 -12.59
CA VAL A 217 -5.72 -2.12 -13.96
C VAL A 217 -5.79 -0.82 -14.76
N LEU A 218 -6.88 -0.05 -14.62
CA LEU A 218 -7.01 1.27 -15.25
C LEU A 218 -5.98 2.26 -14.69
N ASP A 219 -5.73 2.21 -13.38
CA ASP A 219 -4.68 3.00 -12.74
C ASP A 219 -3.28 2.65 -13.25
N LEU A 220 -3.00 1.36 -13.40
CA LEU A 220 -1.77 0.88 -14.01
C LEU A 220 -1.60 1.41 -15.43
N TYR A 221 -2.66 1.40 -16.25
CA TYR A 221 -2.62 1.95 -17.61
C TYR A 221 -2.31 3.45 -17.60
N VAL A 222 -2.97 4.23 -16.72
CA VAL A 222 -2.72 5.66 -16.57
C VAL A 222 -1.28 5.93 -16.15
N TRP A 223 -0.76 5.16 -15.18
CA TRP A 223 0.61 5.26 -14.70
C TRP A 223 1.62 5.00 -15.84
N LEU A 224 1.43 3.91 -16.59
CA LEU A 224 2.25 3.60 -17.77
C LEU A 224 2.13 4.69 -18.84
N GLY A 225 0.96 5.30 -19.00
CA GLY A 225 0.73 6.44 -19.90
C GLY A 225 1.47 7.71 -19.54
N PHE A 226 1.90 7.90 -18.29
CA PHE A 226 2.81 9.00 -17.93
C PHE A 226 4.28 8.68 -18.26
N HIS A 227 4.65 7.40 -18.29
CA HIS A 227 6.01 6.96 -18.57
C HIS A 227 6.27 6.68 -20.06
N PHE A 228 5.24 6.28 -20.81
CA PHE A 228 5.31 5.86 -22.21
C PHE A 228 4.22 6.55 -23.05
N GLU A 229 4.24 7.88 -23.10
CA GLU A 229 3.16 8.70 -23.69
C GLU A 229 2.79 8.31 -25.14
N GLU A 230 3.78 8.01 -25.98
CA GLU A 230 3.52 7.62 -27.38
C GLU A 230 2.90 6.22 -27.50
N SER A 231 3.26 5.32 -26.58
CA SER A 231 2.86 3.92 -26.60
C SER A 231 1.54 3.66 -25.89
N PHE A 232 1.12 4.52 -24.96
CA PHE A 232 -0.13 4.41 -24.21
C PHE A 232 -1.01 5.65 -24.47
N PRO A 233 -1.58 5.78 -25.69
CA PRO A 233 -2.27 6.99 -26.11
C PRO A 233 -3.62 7.22 -25.42
N ASP A 234 -4.25 6.17 -24.88
CA ASP A 234 -5.64 6.22 -24.41
C ASP A 234 -5.74 6.57 -22.91
N ARG A 235 -4.78 7.35 -22.39
CA ARG A 235 -4.71 7.73 -20.97
C ARG A 235 -5.97 8.46 -20.48
N GLU A 236 -6.50 9.36 -21.29
CA GLU A 236 -7.72 10.12 -20.96
C GLU A 236 -8.96 9.22 -20.90
N VAL A 237 -9.02 8.20 -21.77
CA VAL A 237 -10.08 7.19 -21.78
C VAL A 237 -9.98 6.31 -20.52
N ALA A 238 -8.78 5.88 -20.15
CA ALA A 238 -8.53 5.14 -18.91
C ALA A 238 -8.94 5.94 -17.66
N SER A 239 -8.55 7.21 -17.60
CA SER A 239 -8.89 8.12 -16.50
C SER A 239 -10.41 8.32 -16.38
N SER A 240 -11.09 8.47 -17.53
CA SER A 240 -12.55 8.60 -17.56
C SER A 240 -13.25 7.33 -17.07
N GLN A 241 -12.83 6.14 -17.53
CA GLN A 241 -13.38 4.87 -17.05
C GLN A 241 -13.09 4.65 -15.57
N LYS A 242 -11.89 4.99 -15.11
CA LYS A 242 -11.51 4.89 -13.69
C LYS A 242 -12.45 5.73 -12.81
N ALA A 243 -12.79 6.95 -13.25
CA ALA A 243 -13.71 7.83 -12.54
C ALA A 243 -15.14 7.30 -12.50
N LEU A 244 -15.54 6.46 -13.46
CA LEU A 244 -16.84 5.77 -13.42
C LEU A 244 -16.86 4.63 -12.40
N CYS A 245 -15.71 4.02 -12.10
CA CYS A 245 -15.61 2.92 -11.13
C CYS A 245 -15.57 3.37 -9.66
N GLY A 246 -15.22 4.64 -9.38
CA GLY A 246 -15.05 5.19 -8.03
C GLY A 246 -16.30 5.85 -7.47
#